data_AF-A0A4P6KSN3-F1
#
_entry.id   AF-A0A4P6KSN3-F1
#
_cell.length_a   1.000
_cell.length_b   1.000
_cell.length_c   1.000
_cell.angle_alpha   90.00
_cell.angle_beta   90.00
_cell.angle_gamma   90.00
#
_symmetry.space_group_name_H-M   'P 1'
#
loop_
_entity.id
_entity.type
_entity.pdbx_description
1 polymer ?
#
loop_
_entity_poly.entity_id
_entity_poly.type
_entity_poly.pdbx_seq_one_letter_code
_entity_poly.pdbx_strand_id
1 'polypeptide(L)'
;MTDPGSQRLVRAHLKMRHLVLLVALGKHGSIMGAAHAANLTQPAASRLLRELAELARQSWILPPAGSILRKRLATLFLSKGLEPPADTVESTALPLIANLVAGSDMVVALPRELMQPYLDNGSMVVAPFDLGIGKGIYGLITRRGHRLSPGAKAMLEALREVAARRYRA
;
A
#
# COMPACT_ATOMS: atom_id res chain seq x y z
N MET A 1 -36.49 -8.36 -3.65
CA MET A 1 -36.63 -6.98 -4.18
C MET A 1 -35.22 -6.44 -4.36
N THR A 2 -34.66 -6.69 -5.54
CA THR A 2 -33.26 -6.47 -5.91
C THR A 2 -33.05 -5.01 -6.28
N ASP A 3 -32.17 -4.32 -5.55
CA ASP A 3 -31.72 -2.97 -5.88
C ASP A 3 -31.00 -2.95 -7.25
N PRO A 4 -31.49 -2.21 -8.26
CA PRO A 4 -30.86 -2.10 -9.57
C PRO A 4 -29.54 -1.30 -9.57
N GLY A 5 -29.19 -0.62 -8.47
CA GLY A 5 -27.96 0.18 -8.35
C GLY A 5 -26.69 -0.64 -8.11
N SER A 6 -26.83 -1.83 -7.53
CA SER A 6 -25.71 -2.66 -7.07
C SER A 6 -24.99 -3.46 -8.18
N GLN A 7 -25.51 -3.46 -9.41
CA GLN A 7 -24.95 -4.25 -10.53
C GLN A 7 -24.01 -3.46 -11.47
N ARG A 8 -23.89 -2.12 -11.32
CA ARG A 8 -23.04 -1.31 -12.22
C ARG A 8 -21.59 -1.17 -11.79
N LEU A 9 -21.22 -1.56 -10.57
CA LEU A 9 -19.88 -1.34 -10.02
C LEU A 9 -18.98 -2.59 -9.99
N VAL A 10 -19.29 -3.63 -10.79
CA VAL A 10 -18.61 -4.95 -10.72
C VAL A 10 -17.35 -5.04 -11.60
N ARG A 11 -16.77 -3.93 -12.08
CA ARG A 11 -15.49 -3.96 -12.82
C ARG A 11 -14.71 -2.67 -12.65
N ALA A 12 -14.21 -2.39 -11.44
CA ALA A 12 -13.35 -1.24 -11.21
C ALA A 12 -11.89 -1.56 -11.54
N HIS A 13 -11.61 -2.06 -12.75
CA HIS A 13 -10.26 -1.98 -13.30
C HIS A 13 -9.84 -0.51 -13.28
N LEU A 14 -8.77 -0.17 -12.56
CA LEU A 14 -8.13 1.15 -12.64
C LEU A 14 -7.74 1.43 -14.10
N LYS A 15 -8.64 2.07 -14.84
CA LYS A 15 -8.38 2.50 -16.22
C LYS A 15 -7.21 3.48 -16.23
N MET A 16 -6.41 3.47 -17.30
CA MET A 16 -5.22 4.32 -17.45
C MET A 16 -5.43 5.79 -17.05
N ARG A 17 -6.61 6.36 -17.35
CA ARG A 17 -6.99 7.73 -16.95
C ARG A 17 -7.06 7.98 -15.44
N HIS A 18 -7.37 6.97 -14.63
CA HIS A 18 -7.32 7.05 -13.16
C HIS A 18 -5.88 7.12 -12.66
N LEU A 19 -4.98 6.32 -13.25
CA LEU A 19 -3.56 6.33 -12.92
C LEU A 19 -2.92 7.67 -13.29
N VAL A 20 -3.25 8.21 -14.47
CA VAL A 20 -2.77 9.54 -14.91
C VAL A 20 -3.25 10.64 -13.96
N LEU A 21 -4.53 10.63 -13.56
CA LEU A 21 -5.05 11.63 -12.62
C LEU A 21 -4.43 11.49 -11.23
N LEU A 22 -4.23 10.27 -10.72
CA LEU A 22 -3.57 10.04 -9.43
C LEU A 22 -2.12 10.54 -9.43
N VAL A 23 -1.35 10.22 -10.48
CA VAL A 23 0.03 10.70 -10.63
C VAL A 23 0.07 12.23 -10.70
N ALA A 24 -0.88 12.84 -11.41
CA ALA A 24 -1.00 14.28 -11.49
C ALA A 24 -1.39 14.91 -10.14
N LEU A 25 -2.27 14.28 -9.38
CA LEU A 25 -2.65 14.70 -8.02
C LEU A 25 -1.44 14.67 -7.06
N GLY A 26 -0.65 13.59 -7.09
CA GLY A 26 0.55 13.46 -6.28
C GLY A 26 1.61 14.53 -6.58
N LYS A 27 1.71 14.98 -7.83
CA LYS A 27 2.66 16.02 -8.26
C LYS A 27 2.20 17.45 -7.95
N HIS A 28 0.90 17.72 -8.07
CA HIS A 28 0.38 19.10 -8.04
C HIS A 28 -0.38 19.47 -6.77
N GLY A 29 -0.76 18.50 -5.92
CA GLY A 29 -1.45 18.74 -4.65
C GLY A 29 -2.83 19.42 -4.77
N SER A 30 -3.31 19.67 -6.00
CA SER A 30 -4.57 20.35 -6.28
C SER A 30 -5.33 19.63 -7.40
N ILE A 31 -6.65 19.52 -7.24
CA ILE A 31 -7.53 18.86 -8.21
C ILE A 31 -7.51 19.57 -9.56
N MET A 32 -7.48 20.90 -9.53
CA MET A 32 -7.46 21.72 -10.75
C MET A 32 -6.13 21.60 -11.49
N GLY A 33 -5.00 21.60 -10.77
CA GLY A 33 -3.67 21.37 -11.36
C GLY A 33 -3.54 19.95 -11.92
N ALA A 34 -4.07 18.95 -11.22
CA ALA A 34 -4.08 17.58 -11.69
C ALA A 34 -4.98 17.36 -12.91
N ALA A 35 -6.14 18.01 -12.96
CA ALA A 35 -7.05 17.97 -14.10
C ALA A 35 -6.37 18.57 -15.35
N HIS A 36 -5.74 19.73 -15.21
CA HIS A 36 -5.03 20.38 -16.31
C HIS A 36 -3.84 19.54 -16.81
N ALA A 37 -3.01 19.02 -15.89
CA ALA A 37 -1.88 18.15 -16.23
C ALA A 37 -2.29 16.81 -16.86
N ALA A 38 -3.50 16.31 -16.54
CA ALA A 38 -4.06 15.10 -17.11
C ALA A 38 -4.85 15.33 -18.41
N ASN A 39 -4.88 16.57 -18.95
CA ASN A 39 -5.75 16.96 -20.07
C ASN A 39 -7.23 16.60 -19.84
N LEU A 40 -7.70 16.77 -18.61
CA LEU A 40 -9.06 16.49 -18.18
C LEU A 40 -9.81 17.79 -17.88
N THR A 41 -11.10 17.79 -18.19
CA THR A 41 -12.00 18.84 -17.71
C THR A 41 -12.21 18.68 -16.21
N GLN A 42 -12.46 19.79 -15.50
CA GLN A 42 -12.72 19.78 -14.05
C GLN A 42 -13.87 18.83 -13.63
N PRO A 43 -14.99 18.72 -14.39
CA PRO A 43 -16.03 17.72 -14.11
C PRO A 43 -15.56 16.28 -14.29
N ALA A 44 -14.73 16.01 -15.31
CA ALA A 44 -14.15 14.68 -15.54
C ALA A 44 -13.16 14.30 -14.44
N ALA A 45 -12.30 15.23 -14.01
CA ALA A 45 -11.40 15.02 -12.89
C ALA A 45 -12.16 14.79 -11.59
N SER A 46 -13.22 15.55 -11.31
CA SER A 46 -14.09 15.36 -10.13
C SER A 46 -14.82 14.02 -10.13
N ARG A 47 -15.21 13.50 -11.32
CA ARG A 47 -15.81 12.16 -11.44
C ARG A 47 -14.79 11.07 -11.17
N LEU A 48 -13.61 11.17 -11.79
CA LEU A 48 -12.51 10.23 -11.59
C LEU A 48 -12.02 10.25 -10.12
N LEU A 49 -12.04 11.40 -9.45
CA LEU A 49 -11.77 11.51 -8.02
C LEU A 49 -12.82 10.81 -7.15
N ARG A 50 -14.10 10.85 -7.53
CA ARG A 50 -15.12 10.04 -6.87
C ARG A 50 -14.87 8.56 -7.09
N GLU A 51 -14.56 8.14 -8.32
CA GLU A 51 -14.15 6.75 -8.62
C GLU A 51 -12.89 6.32 -7.81
N LEU A 52 -11.98 7.25 -7.52
CA LEU A 52 -10.83 7.05 -6.63
C LEU A 52 -11.20 7.06 -5.14
N ALA A 53 -12.20 7.82 -4.73
CA ALA A 53 -12.74 7.73 -3.38
C ALA A 53 -13.47 6.40 -3.16
N GLU A 54 -14.06 5.80 -4.21
CA GLU A 54 -14.59 4.44 -4.16
C GLU A 54 -13.49 3.40 -3.93
N LEU A 55 -12.24 3.64 -4.33
CA LEU A 55 -11.11 2.76 -3.99
C LEU A 55 -10.86 2.72 -2.46
N ALA A 56 -11.16 3.80 -1.74
CA ALA A 56 -11.15 3.77 -0.27
C ALA A 56 -12.31 2.93 0.32
N ARG A 57 -13.34 2.62 -0.48
CA ARG A 57 -14.46 1.71 -0.15
C ARG A 57 -14.26 0.28 -0.65
N GLN A 58 -13.16 -0.03 -1.34
CA GLN A 58 -12.85 -1.40 -1.76
C GLN A 58 -12.51 -2.29 -0.56
N SER A 59 -12.58 -3.60 -0.74
CA SER A 59 -12.16 -4.57 0.27
C SER A 59 -10.64 -4.62 0.35
N TRP A 60 -10.08 -4.51 1.56
CA TRP A 60 -8.63 -4.47 1.77
C TRP A 60 -8.09 -5.81 2.24
N ILE A 61 -6.96 -6.22 1.68
CA ILE A 61 -6.14 -7.26 2.30
C ILE A 61 -5.21 -6.56 3.28
N LEU A 62 -5.37 -6.86 4.56
CA LEU A 62 -4.60 -6.25 5.63
C LEU A 62 -3.76 -7.29 6.39
N PRO A 63 -2.64 -6.87 6.99
CA PRO A 63 -1.94 -7.68 7.96
C PRO A 63 -2.85 -8.05 9.14
N PRO A 64 -2.58 -9.18 9.83
CA PRO A 64 -3.35 -9.63 10.98
C PRO A 64 -3.56 -8.54 12.03
N ALA A 65 -4.75 -8.56 12.64
CA ALA A 65 -5.07 -7.73 13.78
C ALA A 65 -3.97 -7.82 14.87
N GLY A 66 -3.56 -6.67 15.40
CA GLY A 66 -2.52 -6.57 16.42
C GLY A 66 -1.08 -6.44 15.90
N SER A 67 -0.81 -6.71 14.63
CA SER A 67 0.52 -6.47 14.03
C SER A 67 0.91 -4.98 14.04
N ILE A 68 2.21 -4.69 14.11
CA ILE A 68 2.73 -3.31 14.07
C ILE A 68 2.30 -2.60 12.78
N LEU A 69 2.33 -3.30 11.66
CA LEU A 69 1.93 -2.75 10.37
C LEU A 69 0.43 -2.40 10.33
N ARG A 70 -0.44 -3.26 10.87
CA ARG A 70 -1.88 -2.96 10.98
C ARG A 70 -2.14 -1.71 11.83
N LYS A 71 -1.43 -1.57 12.96
CA LYS A 71 -1.52 -0.37 13.81
C LYS A 71 -1.08 0.89 13.06
N ARG A 72 0.06 0.83 12.37
CA ARG A 72 0.58 1.96 11.57
C ARG A 72 -0.39 2.36 10.46
N LEU A 73 -0.98 1.39 9.77
CA LEU A 73 -2.02 1.65 8.77
C LEU A 73 -3.23 2.33 9.40
N ALA A 74 -3.80 1.78 10.48
CA ALA A 74 -4.94 2.40 11.15
C ALA A 74 -4.64 3.85 11.60
N THR A 75 -3.49 4.09 12.21
CA THR A 75 -3.05 5.45 12.60
C THR A 75 -2.93 6.38 11.40
N LEU A 76 -2.43 5.89 10.26
CA LEU A 76 -2.33 6.68 9.04
C LEU A 76 -3.70 7.13 8.56
N PHE A 77 -4.66 6.20 8.40
CA PHE A 77 -6.02 6.53 7.95
C PHE A 77 -6.63 7.61 8.85
N LEU A 78 -6.57 7.40 10.17
CA LEU A 78 -7.09 8.35 11.16
C LEU A 78 -6.38 9.71 11.08
N SER A 79 -5.05 9.75 10.88
CA SER A 79 -4.29 11.01 10.74
C SER A 79 -4.69 11.84 9.51
N LYS A 80 -5.32 11.20 8.52
CA LYS A 80 -5.84 11.82 7.31
C LYS A 80 -7.35 12.11 7.41
N GLY A 81 -7.97 11.90 8.57
CA GLY A 81 -9.41 12.05 8.76
C GLY A 81 -10.23 10.99 8.05
N LEU A 82 -9.62 9.85 7.71
CA LEU A 82 -10.29 8.73 7.07
C LEU A 82 -10.56 7.63 8.10
N GLU A 83 -11.69 6.94 7.95
CA GLU A 83 -11.93 5.71 8.69
C GLU A 83 -11.08 4.57 8.11
N PRO A 84 -10.48 3.71 8.96
CA PRO A 84 -9.84 2.50 8.48
C PRO A 84 -10.83 1.61 7.71
N PRO A 85 -10.38 0.85 6.69
CA PRO A 85 -11.26 -0.01 5.92
C PRO A 85 -11.97 -1.04 6.81
N ALA A 86 -13.30 -1.15 6.66
CA ALA A 86 -14.13 -2.08 7.44
C ALA A 86 -14.20 -3.48 6.81
N ASP A 87 -14.26 -3.54 5.47
CA ASP A 87 -14.29 -4.81 4.74
C ASP A 87 -12.87 -5.29 4.46
N THR A 88 -12.40 -6.29 5.22
CA THR A 88 -10.99 -6.69 5.21
C THR A 88 -10.80 -8.20 5.24
N VAL A 89 -9.84 -8.69 4.45
CA VAL A 89 -9.29 -10.04 4.56
C VAL A 89 -7.94 -9.95 5.26
N GLU A 90 -7.74 -10.75 6.31
CA GLU A 90 -6.48 -10.77 7.04
C GLU A 90 -5.52 -11.83 6.49
N SER A 91 -4.35 -11.41 6.01
CA SER A 91 -3.32 -12.35 5.58
C SER A 91 -1.92 -11.74 5.55
N THR A 92 -0.91 -12.59 5.73
CA THR A 92 0.50 -12.31 5.42
C THR A 92 1.08 -13.28 4.40
N ALA A 93 0.28 -14.25 3.93
CA ALA A 93 0.72 -15.28 2.99
C ALA A 93 0.75 -14.73 1.56
N LEU A 94 1.93 -14.31 1.09
CA LEU A 94 2.10 -13.64 -0.21
C LEU A 94 1.42 -14.37 -1.40
N PRO A 95 1.46 -15.71 -1.52
CA PRO A 95 0.76 -16.39 -2.62
C PRO A 95 -0.77 -16.21 -2.55
N LEU A 96 -1.36 -16.25 -1.35
CA LEU A 96 -2.80 -16.01 -1.17
C LEU A 96 -3.13 -14.55 -1.51
N ILE A 97 -2.32 -13.61 -1.04
CA ILE A 97 -2.49 -12.19 -1.31
C ILE A 97 -2.44 -11.92 -2.81
N ALA A 98 -1.43 -12.45 -3.50
CA ALA A 98 -1.28 -12.29 -4.94
C ALA A 98 -2.49 -12.88 -5.69
N ASN A 99 -2.98 -14.05 -5.31
CA ASN A 99 -4.15 -14.68 -5.93
C ASN A 99 -5.44 -13.88 -5.67
N LEU A 100 -5.64 -13.36 -4.46
CA LEU A 100 -6.80 -12.54 -4.14
C LEU A 100 -6.77 -11.22 -4.93
N VAL A 101 -5.64 -10.54 -4.97
CA VAL A 101 -5.47 -9.30 -5.77
C VAL A 101 -5.67 -9.57 -7.27
N ALA A 102 -5.16 -10.69 -7.78
CA ALA A 102 -5.30 -11.04 -9.20
C ALA A 102 -6.75 -11.42 -9.57
N GLY A 103 -7.51 -12.00 -8.64
CA GLY A 103 -8.86 -12.51 -8.85
C GLY A 103 -9.99 -11.57 -8.42
N SER A 104 -9.70 -10.38 -7.91
CA SER A 104 -10.71 -9.45 -7.38
C SER A 104 -10.27 -7.99 -7.51
N ASP A 105 -11.14 -7.07 -7.10
CA ASP A 105 -10.84 -5.63 -7.02
C ASP A 105 -10.22 -5.26 -5.64
N MET A 106 -9.55 -6.19 -4.96
CA MET A 106 -8.94 -5.94 -3.64
C MET A 106 -7.61 -5.19 -3.73
N VAL A 107 -7.37 -4.33 -2.74
CA VAL A 107 -6.09 -3.62 -2.56
C VAL A 107 -5.34 -4.14 -1.33
N VAL A 108 -4.02 -4.14 -1.39
CA VAL A 108 -3.16 -4.59 -0.30
C VAL A 108 -2.16 -3.50 0.10
N ALA A 109 -1.99 -3.30 1.41
CA ALA A 109 -0.95 -2.43 1.95
C ALA A 109 0.14 -3.24 2.66
N LEU A 110 1.23 -3.47 1.93
CA LEU A 110 2.43 -4.15 2.42
C LEU A 110 3.70 -3.41 1.98
N PRO A 111 4.83 -3.62 2.69
CA PRO A 111 6.13 -3.14 2.22
C PRO A 111 6.41 -3.59 0.79
N ARG A 112 6.84 -2.65 -0.06
CA ARG A 112 7.14 -2.88 -1.48
C ARG A 112 8.11 -4.05 -1.66
N GLU A 113 9.07 -4.20 -0.75
CA GLU A 113 10.11 -5.21 -0.80
C GLU A 113 9.54 -6.64 -0.77
N LEU A 114 8.40 -6.85 -0.12
CA LEU A 114 7.73 -8.16 -0.09
C LEU A 114 7.04 -8.49 -1.42
N MET A 115 6.69 -7.45 -2.19
CA MET A 115 5.93 -7.57 -3.43
C MET A 115 6.83 -7.53 -4.67
N GLN A 116 8.13 -7.26 -4.52
CA GLN A 116 9.06 -7.05 -5.63
C GLN A 116 9.01 -8.15 -6.70
N PRO A 117 8.99 -9.47 -6.37
CA PRO A 117 8.90 -10.52 -7.39
C PRO A 117 7.63 -10.44 -8.25
N TYR A 118 6.53 -9.97 -7.67
CA TYR A 118 5.24 -9.82 -8.35
C TYR A 118 5.11 -8.48 -9.09
N LEU A 119 5.90 -7.48 -8.69
CA LEU A 119 6.03 -6.22 -9.43
C LEU A 119 6.89 -6.43 -10.67
N ASP A 120 8.00 -7.17 -10.52
CA ASP A 120 8.96 -7.44 -11.59
C ASP A 120 8.34 -8.24 -12.75
N ASN A 121 7.43 -9.16 -12.43
CA ASN A 121 6.72 -9.97 -13.44
C ASN A 121 5.40 -9.33 -13.92
N GLY A 122 5.07 -8.12 -13.45
CA GLY A 122 3.87 -7.38 -13.85
C GLY A 122 2.54 -7.96 -13.34
N SER A 123 2.55 -8.96 -12.45
CA SER A 123 1.33 -9.55 -11.88
C SER A 123 0.64 -8.60 -10.90
N MET A 124 1.39 -7.63 -10.36
CA MET A 124 0.86 -6.58 -9.51
C MET A 124 1.46 -5.22 -9.88
N VAL A 125 0.71 -4.17 -9.58
CA VAL A 125 1.14 -2.78 -9.79
C VAL A 125 1.01 -2.00 -8.50
N VAL A 126 1.92 -1.05 -8.29
CA VAL A 126 1.85 -0.15 -7.13
C VAL A 126 0.89 0.98 -7.46
N ALA A 127 -0.08 1.20 -6.57
CA ALA A 127 -0.97 2.33 -6.69
C ALA A 127 -0.18 3.65 -6.58
N PRO A 128 -0.46 4.65 -7.42
CA PRO A 128 0.32 5.90 -7.50
C PRO A 128 -0.02 6.90 -6.37
N PHE A 129 -0.05 6.44 -5.13
CA PHE A 129 -0.13 7.28 -3.94
C PHE A 129 0.81 6.74 -2.87
N ASP A 130 1.47 7.64 -2.15
CA ASP A 130 2.32 7.27 -1.02
C ASP A 130 1.49 7.31 0.27
N LEU A 131 1.47 6.19 0.98
CA LEU A 131 0.86 6.11 2.30
C LEU A 131 1.69 6.85 3.36
N GLY A 132 2.93 7.25 3.07
CA GLY A 132 3.80 7.94 4.02
C GLY A 132 4.16 7.06 5.23
N ILE A 133 3.97 5.74 5.12
CA ILE A 133 4.39 4.78 6.14
C ILE A 133 5.89 4.62 5.98
N GLY A 134 6.63 5.43 6.73
CA GLY A 134 8.09 5.40 6.74
C GLY A 134 8.63 4.00 7.01
N LYS A 135 9.84 3.74 6.50
CA LYS A 135 10.58 2.48 6.74
C LYS A 135 10.54 2.15 8.23
N GLY A 136 10.15 0.91 8.55
CA GLY A 136 10.14 0.44 9.93
C GLY A 136 11.53 0.55 10.55
N ILE A 137 11.60 0.79 11.87
CA ILE A 137 12.86 0.68 12.61
C ILE A 137 13.09 -0.80 12.86
N TYR A 138 14.09 -1.37 12.19
CA TYR A 138 14.56 -2.72 12.46
C TYR A 138 15.70 -2.65 13.48
N GLY A 139 15.65 -3.51 14.49
CA GLY A 139 16.60 -3.52 15.59
C GLY A 139 17.06 -4.93 15.92
N LEU A 140 18.27 -5.00 16.48
CA LEU A 140 18.83 -6.24 17.00
C LEU A 140 18.59 -6.27 18.51
N ILE A 141 17.91 -7.30 19.00
CA ILE A 141 17.61 -7.47 20.43
C ILE A 141 18.59 -8.49 21.00
N THR A 142 19.34 -8.09 22.02
CA THR A 142 20.29 -8.95 22.74
C THR A 142 19.98 -8.97 24.23
N ARG A 143 20.18 -10.11 24.89
CA ARG A 143 20.03 -10.20 26.35
C ARG A 143 21.07 -9.31 27.05
N ARG A 144 20.60 -8.43 27.94
CA ARG A 144 21.46 -7.56 28.75
C ARG A 144 22.44 -8.43 29.56
N GLY A 145 23.73 -8.07 29.51
CA GLY A 145 24.81 -8.79 30.21
C GLY A 145 25.31 -10.07 29.52
N HIS A 146 24.72 -10.50 28.40
CA HIS A 146 25.17 -11.68 27.69
C HIS A 146 26.36 -11.36 26.77
N ARG A 147 27.48 -12.07 26.92
CA ARG A 147 28.62 -11.97 25.99
C ARG A 147 28.30 -12.76 24.73
N LEU A 148 28.24 -12.08 23.59
CA LEU A 148 28.11 -12.74 22.29
C LEU A 148 29.32 -13.64 22.03
N SER A 149 29.07 -14.85 21.53
CA SER A 149 30.12 -15.74 21.01
C SER A 149 30.82 -15.09 19.81
N PRO A 150 32.03 -15.54 19.44
CA PRO A 150 32.71 -15.05 18.24
C PRO A 150 31.84 -15.14 16.97
N GLY A 151 31.15 -16.26 16.77
CA GLY A 151 30.24 -16.43 15.63
C GLY A 151 29.03 -15.49 15.66
N ALA A 152 28.45 -15.25 16.84
CA ALA A 152 27.34 -14.31 16.98
C ALA A 152 27.78 -12.85 16.73
N LYS A 153 29.01 -12.48 17.12
CA LYS A 153 29.59 -11.16 16.79
C LYS A 153 29.81 -11.00 15.29
N ALA A 154 30.40 -12.00 14.64
CA ALA A 154 30.61 -12.00 13.20
C ALA A 154 29.27 -11.88 12.44
N MET A 155 28.24 -12.60 12.87
CA MET A 155 26.88 -12.48 12.31
C MET A 155 26.31 -11.07 12.51
N LEU A 156 26.47 -10.49 13.70
CA LEU A 156 25.98 -9.14 14.01
C LEU A 156 26.66 -8.08 13.12
N GLU A 157 27.96 -8.19 12.92
CA GLU A 157 28.74 -7.31 12.04
C GLU A 157 28.28 -7.45 10.58
N ALA A 158 28.16 -8.68 10.07
CA ALA A 158 27.67 -8.92 8.72
C ALA A 158 26.25 -8.37 8.49
N LEU A 159 25.34 -8.54 9.46
CA LEU A 159 23.99 -7.97 9.39
C LEU A 159 24.03 -6.43 9.34
N ARG A 160 24.89 -5.79 10.15
CA ARG A 160 25.06 -4.34 10.14
C ARG A 160 25.63 -3.83 8.82
N GLU A 161 26.60 -4.53 8.25
CA GLU A 161 27.21 -4.16 6.96
C GLU A 161 26.20 -4.25 5.81
N VAL A 162 25.45 -5.37 5.73
CA VAL A 162 24.39 -5.54 4.72
C VAL A 162 23.30 -4.49 4.90
N ALA A 163 22.87 -4.25 6.15
CA ALA A 163 21.88 -3.21 6.44
C ALA A 163 22.38 -1.82 6.02
N ALA A 164 23.64 -1.48 6.29
CA ALA A 164 24.22 -0.21 5.86
C ALA A 164 24.25 -0.07 4.33
N ARG A 165 24.51 -1.15 3.58
CA ARG A 165 24.46 -1.12 2.11
C ARG A 165 23.03 -0.98 1.57
N ARG A 166 22.05 -1.65 2.18
CA ARG A 166 20.67 -1.71 1.67
C ARG A 166 19.76 -0.60 2.17
N TYR A 167 20.10 0.03 3.29
CA TYR A 167 19.30 1.07 3.94
C TYR A 167 20.04 2.40 4.16
N ARG A 168 21.25 2.61 3.63
CA ARG A 168 21.82 3.97 3.48
C ARG A 168 20.91 4.76 2.53
N ALA A 169 20.41 5.88 3.04
CA ALA A 169 19.80 6.94 2.26
C ALA A 169 20.89 7.76 1.57
#